data_AF-A0A956S8C6-F1
#
_entry.id   AF-A0A956S8C6-F1
#
_cell.length_a   1.000
_cell.length_b   1.000
_cell.length_c   1.000
_cell.angle_alpha   90.00
_cell.angle_beta   90.00
_cell.angle_gamma   90.00
#
_symmetry.space_group_name_H-M   'P 1'
#
loop_
_entity.id
_entity.type
_entity.pdbx_description
1 polymer ?
#
loop_
_entity_poly.entity_id
_entity_poly.type
_entity_poly.pdbx_seq_one_letter_code
_entity_poly.pdbx_strand_id
1 'polypeptide(L)'
;MKCLVFDIKGDYGHFKKYYTTSSPLTFSIPPRTTVSGMIGALIGLDKEEYLKYFSKEDAKIAIQINSPINKTRISYNLINTKTAKMYSKIKDRTQVTFELLKNPSFRIYFSHSDINLYNKV
;
A
#
# COMPACT_ATOMS: atom_id res chain seq x y z
N MET A 1 -24.72 -11.87 -2.86
CA MET A 1 -23.27 -11.64 -3.04
C MET A 1 -22.60 -11.81 -1.69
N LYS A 2 -21.58 -12.67 -1.57
CA LYS A 2 -20.80 -12.81 -0.33
C LYS A 2 -19.72 -11.73 -0.28
N CYS A 3 -19.46 -11.14 0.88
CA CYS A 3 -18.49 -10.07 1.04
C CYS A 3 -17.67 -10.30 2.32
N LEU A 4 -16.35 -10.30 2.20
CA LEU A 4 -15.43 -10.23 3.33
C LEU A 4 -15.24 -8.78 3.72
N VAL A 5 -15.24 -8.52 5.03
CA VAL A 5 -15.08 -7.19 5.59
C VAL A 5 -14.00 -7.26 6.66
N PHE A 6 -12.95 -6.46 6.50
CA PHE A 6 -11.86 -6.38 7.46
C PHE A 6 -11.28 -4.98 7.52
N ASP A 7 -10.65 -4.65 8.64
CA ASP A 7 -10.05 -3.34 8.86
C ASP A 7 -8.53 -3.41 8.71
N ILE A 8 -7.97 -2.46 7.97
CA ILE A 8 -6.53 -2.20 7.92
C ILE A 8 -6.24 -0.91 8.70
N LYS A 9 -5.25 -0.96 9.58
CA LYS A 9 -4.84 0.18 10.41
C LYS A 9 -3.33 0.14 10.66
N GLY A 10 -2.76 1.30 10.96
CA GLY A 10 -1.37 1.41 11.36
C GLY A 10 -1.07 2.79 11.93
N ASP A 11 0.10 2.95 12.54
CA ASP A 11 0.53 4.24 13.08
C ASP A 11 0.87 5.23 11.95
N TYR A 12 1.42 4.70 10.86
CA TYR A 12 1.74 5.46 9.65
C TYR A 12 1.39 4.68 8.38
N GLY A 13 1.01 5.41 7.32
CA GLY A 13 0.76 4.83 6.01
C GLY A 13 1.30 5.70 4.89
N HIS A 14 1.86 5.08 3.84
CA HIS A 14 2.33 5.78 2.65
C HIS A 14 1.85 5.09 1.37
N PHE A 15 0.97 5.77 0.65
CA PHE A 15 0.42 5.35 -0.64
C PHE A 15 0.94 6.30 -1.72
N LYS A 16 2.14 6.00 -2.24
CA LYS A 16 2.88 6.93 -3.11
C LYS A 16 2.05 7.44 -4.28
N LYS A 17 2.02 8.76 -4.47
CA LYS A 17 1.49 9.39 -5.67
C LYS A 17 2.44 9.16 -6.85
N TYR A 18 1.95 8.54 -7.91
CA TYR A 18 2.76 8.11 -9.07
C TYR A 18 3.46 9.27 -9.80
N TYR A 19 2.91 10.47 -9.75
CA TYR A 19 3.47 11.66 -10.41
C TYR A 19 4.54 12.39 -9.60
N THR A 20 4.91 11.89 -8.42
CA THR A 20 5.92 12.54 -7.55
C THR A 20 7.28 11.84 -7.63
N THR A 21 8.33 12.62 -7.85
CA THR A 21 9.71 12.13 -7.99
C THR A 21 10.50 12.32 -6.70
N SER A 22 10.80 13.58 -6.35
CA SER A 22 11.73 13.93 -5.27
C SER A 22 11.08 14.15 -3.91
N SER A 23 9.78 14.47 -3.90
CA SER A 23 9.00 14.70 -2.67
C SER A 23 7.90 13.63 -2.57
N PRO A 24 8.12 12.54 -1.82
CA PRO A 24 7.18 11.43 -1.76
C PRO A 24 5.87 11.87 -1.10
N LEU A 25 4.83 12.08 -1.91
CA LEU A 25 3.49 12.40 -1.43
C LEU A 25 2.65 11.13 -1.30
N THR A 26 1.70 11.14 -0.37
CA THR A 26 0.76 10.02 -0.17
C THR A 26 -0.65 10.38 -0.65
N PHE A 27 -1.34 9.43 -1.25
CA PHE A 27 -2.80 9.47 -1.36
C PHE A 27 -3.44 9.37 0.03
N SER A 28 -4.65 9.89 0.17
CA SER A 28 -5.42 9.84 1.41
C SER A 28 -6.08 8.48 1.65
N ILE A 29 -6.28 7.71 0.58
CA ILE A 29 -6.94 6.42 0.54
C ILE A 29 -6.02 5.48 -0.24
N PRO A 30 -5.84 4.22 0.18
CA PRO A 30 -5.03 3.28 -0.58
C PRO A 30 -5.64 3.08 -1.99
N PRO A 31 -4.86 3.26 -3.07
CA PRO A 31 -5.29 2.93 -4.41
C PRO A 31 -5.70 1.45 -4.52
N ARG A 32 -6.54 1.12 -5.50
CA ARG A 32 -6.96 -0.26 -5.76
C ARG A 32 -5.78 -1.22 -5.85
N THR A 33 -4.74 -0.85 -6.57
CA THR A 33 -3.53 -1.67 -6.74
C THR A 33 -2.83 -1.96 -5.42
N THR A 34 -2.83 -1.01 -4.49
CA THR A 34 -2.31 -1.21 -3.13
C THR A 34 -3.14 -2.22 -2.35
N VAL A 35 -4.48 -2.10 -2.39
CA VAL A 35 -5.36 -3.06 -1.70
C VAL A 35 -5.24 -4.45 -2.32
N SER A 36 -5.18 -4.56 -3.66
CA SER A 36 -4.91 -5.81 -4.35
C SER A 36 -3.58 -6.44 -3.94
N GLY A 37 -2.51 -5.63 -3.82
CA GLY A 37 -1.21 -6.11 -3.35
C GLY A 37 -1.24 -6.57 -1.88
N MET A 38 -1.97 -5.87 -1.02
CA MET A 38 -2.17 -6.29 0.38
C MET A 38 -2.90 -7.63 0.47
N ILE A 39 -4.00 -7.79 -0.26
CA ILE A 39 -4.76 -9.06 -0.29
C ILE A 39 -3.93 -10.18 -0.92
N GLY A 40 -3.23 -9.89 -2.03
CA GLY A 40 -2.33 -10.85 -2.68
C GLY A 40 -1.24 -11.34 -1.74
N ALA A 41 -0.65 -10.45 -0.95
CA ALA A 41 0.35 -10.80 0.06
C ALA A 41 -0.23 -11.65 1.21
N LEU A 42 -1.46 -11.35 1.66
CA LEU A 42 -2.15 -12.13 2.69
C LEU A 42 -2.35 -13.60 2.27
N ILE A 43 -2.69 -13.83 1.00
CA ILE A 43 -2.98 -15.18 0.49
C ILE A 43 -1.78 -15.84 -0.23
N GLY A 44 -0.60 -15.21 -0.18
CA GLY A 44 0.64 -15.76 -0.70
C GLY A 44 0.75 -15.80 -2.24
N LEU A 45 0.17 -14.83 -2.95
CA LEU A 45 0.36 -14.70 -4.40
C LEU A 45 1.73 -14.15 -4.74
N ASP A 46 2.30 -14.63 -5.83
CA ASP A 46 3.56 -14.13 -6.36
C ASP A 46 3.45 -12.69 -6.89
N LYS A 47 4.53 -11.92 -6.74
CA LYS A 47 4.62 -10.52 -7.15
C LYS A 47 4.34 -10.30 -8.65
N GLU A 48 4.76 -11.24 -9.50
CA GLU A 48 4.62 -11.11 -10.95
C GLU A 48 3.22 -11.55 -11.44
N GLU A 49 2.43 -12.20 -10.57
CA GLU A 49 1.15 -12.81 -10.95
C GLU A 49 -0.06 -12.20 -10.26
N TYR A 50 0.09 -11.64 -9.05
CA TYR A 50 -1.06 -11.29 -8.21
C TYR A 50 -2.07 -10.39 -8.92
N LEU A 51 -1.63 -9.41 -9.71
CA LEU A 51 -2.52 -8.46 -10.38
C LEU A 51 -3.51 -9.12 -11.34
N LYS A 52 -3.16 -10.27 -11.91
CA LYS A 52 -4.03 -11.02 -12.84
C LYS A 52 -5.33 -11.46 -12.16
N TYR A 53 -5.30 -11.68 -10.85
CA TYR A 53 -6.43 -12.09 -10.04
C TYR A 53 -7.29 -10.91 -9.54
N PHE A 54 -6.94 -9.66 -9.82
CA PHE A 54 -7.67 -8.49 -9.30
C PHE A 54 -8.23 -7.59 -10.41
N SER A 55 -8.69 -8.19 -11.51
CA SER A 55 -9.49 -7.50 -12.53
C SER A 55 -10.73 -6.83 -11.89
N LYS A 56 -11.28 -5.78 -12.50
CA LYS A 56 -12.45 -5.08 -11.93
C LYS A 56 -13.71 -5.93 -12.01
N GLU A 57 -13.73 -6.82 -12.98
CA GLU A 57 -14.79 -7.76 -13.30
C GLU A 57 -14.86 -8.85 -12.23
N ASP A 58 -13.71 -9.41 -11.85
CA ASP A 58 -13.61 -10.53 -10.91
C ASP A 58 -13.54 -10.07 -9.45
N ALA A 59 -12.75 -9.03 -9.16
CA ALA A 59 -12.48 -8.56 -7.80
C ALA A 59 -13.15 -7.23 -7.50
N LYS A 60 -14.24 -7.26 -6.73
CA LYS A 60 -14.92 -6.05 -6.24
C LYS A 60 -14.28 -5.61 -4.93
N ILE A 61 -13.75 -4.40 -4.93
CA ILE A 61 -13.08 -3.79 -3.77
C ILE A 61 -13.73 -2.43 -3.51
N ALA A 62 -14.22 -2.23 -2.29
CA ALA A 62 -14.65 -0.93 -1.79
C ALA A 62 -13.92 -0.61 -0.49
N ILE A 63 -13.79 0.69 -0.20
CA ILE A 63 -13.04 1.19 0.94
C ILE A 63 -13.91 2.19 1.69
N GLN A 64 -14.00 2.04 3.00
CA GLN A 64 -14.56 3.02 3.91
C GLN A 64 -13.44 3.60 4.78
N ILE A 65 -13.51 4.90 5.02
CA ILE A 65 -12.60 5.60 5.93
C ILE A 65 -13.17 5.46 7.35
N ASN A 66 -12.39 4.88 8.27
CA ASN A 66 -12.83 4.68 9.66
C ASN A 66 -12.33 5.80 10.59
N SER A 67 -11.26 6.49 10.23
CA SER A 67 -10.68 7.60 11.00
C SER A 67 -10.47 8.84 10.13
N PRO A 68 -10.56 10.07 10.69
CA PRO A 68 -10.27 11.28 9.95
C PRO A 68 -8.91 11.21 9.26
N ILE A 69 -8.85 11.63 7.99
CA ILE A 69 -7.60 11.67 7.25
C ILE A 69 -6.67 12.70 7.89
N ASN A 70 -5.58 12.23 8.47
CA ASN A 70 -4.55 13.06 9.07
C ASN A 70 -3.23 12.82 8.36
N LYS A 71 -2.58 13.90 7.90
CA LYS A 71 -1.31 13.84 7.18
C LYS A 71 -0.23 14.57 7.96
N THR A 72 0.93 13.94 8.04
CA THR A 72 2.13 14.52 8.66
C THR A 72 3.31 14.41 7.71
N ARG A 73 4.34 15.21 7.98
CA ARG A 73 5.59 15.21 7.22
C ARG A 73 6.72 14.80 8.13
N ILE A 74 7.46 13.77 7.73
CA ILE A 74 8.60 13.25 8.47
C ILE A 74 9.79 13.21 7.51
N SER A 75 10.92 13.77 7.95
CA SER A 75 12.17 13.76 7.20
C SER A 75 12.95 12.48 7.48
N TYR A 76 13.26 11.74 6.42
CA TYR A 76 14.06 10.52 6.46
C TYR A 76 15.46 10.80 5.90
N ASN A 77 16.48 10.21 6.53
CA ASN A 77 17.85 10.24 6.03
C ASN A 77 18.10 9.02 5.13
N LEU A 78 17.78 9.15 3.84
CA LEU A 78 17.92 8.07 2.88
C LEU A 78 19.39 7.82 2.55
N ILE A 79 19.76 6.55 2.40
CA ILE A 79 21.05 6.13 1.85
C ILE A 79 21.09 6.34 0.34
N ASN A 80 22.23 6.77 -0.18
CA ASN A 80 22.44 6.79 -1.62
C ASN A 80 22.86 5.39 -2.11
N THR A 81 21.99 4.75 -2.87
CA THR A 81 22.23 3.40 -3.43
C THR A 81 22.76 3.42 -4.86
N LYS A 82 22.82 4.58 -5.53
CA LYS A 82 23.21 4.66 -6.96
C LYS A 82 24.65 4.23 -7.23
N THR A 83 25.55 4.51 -6.28
CA THR A 83 26.99 4.24 -6.40
C THR A 83 27.47 3.17 -5.41
N ALA A 84 26.55 2.57 -4.66
CA ALA A 84 26.88 1.68 -3.56
C ALA A 84 27.24 0.27 -4.04
N LYS A 85 28.49 -0.15 -3.81
CA LYS A 85 28.91 -1.56 -4.00
C LYS A 85 28.44 -2.49 -2.88
N MET A 86 28.30 -1.96 -1.66
CA MET A 86 27.80 -2.65 -0.46
C MET A 86 27.09 -1.65 0.45
N TYR A 87 25.96 -2.03 1.05
CA TYR A 87 25.19 -1.16 1.95
C TYR A 87 26.01 -0.65 3.13
N SER A 88 26.91 -1.47 3.68
CA SER A 88 27.79 -1.12 4.81
C SER A 88 28.80 -0.02 4.50
N LYS A 89 29.07 0.27 3.22
CA LYS A 89 30.06 1.27 2.79
C LYS A 89 29.44 2.61 2.41
N ILE A 90 28.11 2.76 2.51
CA ILE A 90 27.41 4.00 2.15
C ILE A 90 27.58 5.03 3.27
N LYS A 91 28.28 6.12 2.95
CA LYS A 91 28.47 7.25 3.87
C LYS A 91 27.52 8.42 3.54
N ASP A 92 27.21 8.61 2.27
CA ASP A 92 26.38 9.73 1.82
C ASP A 92 24.92 9.52 2.21
N ARG A 93 24.31 10.61 2.71
CA ARG A 93 22.90 10.66 3.09
C ARG A 93 22.21 11.80 2.35
N THR A 94 20.96 11.57 1.98
CA THR A 94 20.08 12.62 1.47
C THR A 94 18.86 12.69 2.35
N GLN A 95 18.62 13.86 2.93
CA GLN A 95 17.43 14.10 3.71
C GLN A 95 16.26 14.34 2.75
N VAL A 96 15.22 13.51 2.86
CA VAL A 96 14.00 13.62 2.05
C VAL A 96 12.81 13.63 2.98
N THR A 97 11.94 14.61 2.80
CA THR A 97 10.70 14.74 3.57
C THR A 97 9.58 13.97 2.89
N PHE A 98 9.02 13.00 3.60
CA PHE A 98 7.89 12.19 3.14
C PHE A 98 6.60 12.72 3.75
N GLU A 99 5.54 12.76 2.94
CA GLU A 99 4.18 12.90 3.44
C GLU A 99 3.61 11.53 3.78
N LEU A 100 3.11 11.38 5.01
CA LEU A 100 2.56 10.15 5.55
C LEU A 100 1.17 10.39 6.09
N LEU A 101 0.33 9.36 6.06
CA LEU A 101 -0.87 9.31 6.87
C LEU A 101 -0.47 8.99 8.31
N LYS A 102 -1.06 9.67 9.30
CA LYS A 102 -0.89 9.40 10.73
C LYS A 102 -2.16 8.74 11.29
N ASN A 103 -2.00 7.61 11.95
CA ASN A 103 -3.09 6.76 12.47
C ASN A 103 -4.20 6.45 11.43
N PRO A 104 -3.86 6.09 10.17
CA PRO A 104 -4.88 5.68 9.21
C PRO A 104 -5.65 4.43 9.66
N SER A 105 -6.96 4.43 9.44
CA SER A 105 -7.80 3.24 9.54
C SER A 105 -8.80 3.21 8.39
N PHE A 106 -8.82 2.08 7.67
CA PHE A 106 -9.71 1.84 6.55
C PHE A 106 -10.41 0.49 6.72
N ARG A 107 -11.68 0.44 6.38
CA ARG A 107 -12.42 -0.80 6.21
C ARG A 107 -12.42 -1.21 4.75
N ILE A 108 -11.99 -2.43 4.48
CA ILE A 108 -11.96 -3.03 3.17
C ILE A 108 -13.16 -3.97 3.04
N TYR A 109 -13.92 -3.76 1.97
CA TYR A 109 -14.97 -4.66 1.52
C TYR A 109 -14.48 -5.38 0.28
N PHE A 110 -14.40 -6.70 0.35
CA PHE A 110 -13.87 -7.53 -0.73
C PHE A 110 -14.88 -8.60 -1.14
N SER A 111 -15.04 -8.79 -2.45
CA SER A 111 -15.77 -9.90 -3.06
C SER A 111 -15.03 -10.32 -4.31
N HIS A 112 -15.02 -11.63 -4.57
CA HIS A 112 -14.34 -12.20 -5.72
C HIS A 112 -15.26 -13.17 -6.48
N SER A 113 -15.12 -13.29 -7.80
CA SER A 113 -15.85 -14.25 -8.63
C SER A 113 -15.39 -15.69 -8.37
N ASP A 114 -14.07 -15.92 -8.29
CA ASP A 114 -13.46 -17.18 -7.88
C ASP A 114 -13.61 -17.42 -6.37
N ILE A 115 -14.35 -18.47 -6.02
CA ILE A 115 -14.62 -18.90 -4.65
C ILE A 115 -13.39 -19.46 -3.93
N ASN A 116 -12.45 -20.09 -4.66
CA ASN A 116 -11.25 -20.66 -4.07
C ASN A 116 -10.30 -19.55 -3.61
N LEU A 117 -10.15 -18.51 -4.43
CA LEU A 117 -9.41 -17.32 -4.04
C LEU A 117 -10.09 -16.59 -2.89
N TYR A 118 -11.42 -16.40 -2.97
CA TYR A 118 -12.20 -15.76 -1.91
C TYR A 118 -12.03 -16.43 -0.55
N ASN A 119 -12.04 -17.76 -0.49
CA ASN A 119 -11.91 -18.52 0.76
C ASN A 119 -10.48 -18.53 1.35
N LYS A 120 -9.47 -18.09 0.58
CA LYS A 120 -8.09 -17.97 1.07
C LYS A 120 -7.82 -16.65 1.79
N VAL A 121 -8.60 -15.61 1.47
CA VAL A 121 -8.51 -14.26 2.07
C VAL A 121 -9.07 -14.30 3.48
#